data_AF-F3YVH0-F1
#
_entry.id   AF-F3YVH0-F1
#
_cell.length_a   1.000
_cell.length_b   1.000
_cell.length_c   1.000
_cell.angle_alpha   90.00
_cell.angle_beta   90.00
_cell.angle_gamma   90.00
#
_symmetry.space_group_name_H-M   'P 1'
#
loop_
_entity.id
_entity.type
_entity.pdbx_description
1 polymer ?
#
loop_
_entity_poly.entity_id
_entity_poly.type
_entity_poly.pdbx_seq_one_letter_code
_entity_poly.pdbx_strand_id
1 'polypeptide(L)'
;MFRVRIEWGGIRQDGSPILTLLPQGNLGTRIQAPSVRQGGFTLLEIIVVVLIISLMAGAVAGMAYRQSDAFRLTLAGRQVYGFLRSARSFALLDERENPCLYDPATRELTEQARGKRLRLPDGVNLAWSESAGTAEPEEDREEGVPVARFYPDGSSDGSGVLLYAGRRELRLSLDPVFGWVRLEMQPQGAG
;
A
#
# COMPACT_ATOMS: atom_id res chain seq x y z
N MET A 1 43.68 -20.36 16.13
CA MET A 1 43.51 -21.30 17.26
C MET A 1 44.17 -20.64 18.47
N PHE A 2 43.41 -19.93 19.31
CA PHE A 2 43.95 -19.18 20.46
C PHE A 2 43.43 -19.80 21.76
N ARG A 3 44.34 -20.29 22.60
CA ARG A 3 44.04 -20.71 23.98
C ARG A 3 44.41 -19.57 24.92
N VAL A 4 43.41 -19.02 25.61
CA VAL A 4 43.61 -18.10 26.73
C VAL A 4 43.85 -18.94 27.98
N ARG A 5 44.95 -18.67 28.68
CA ARG A 5 45.34 -19.29 29.95
C ARG A 5 45.11 -18.27 31.06
N ILE A 6 44.30 -18.63 32.05
CA ILE A 6 44.03 -17.79 33.22
C ILE A 6 44.92 -18.31 34.36
N GLU A 7 45.87 -17.48 34.80
CA GLU A 7 46.70 -17.73 35.98
C GLU A 7 46.04 -17.05 37.18
N TRP A 8 45.81 -17.83 38.24
CA TRP A 8 45.30 -17.32 39.51
C TRP A 8 46.46 -16.74 40.31
N GLY A 9 46.45 -15.43 40.53
CA GLY A 9 47.46 -14.72 41.34
C GLY A 9 47.38 -15.13 42.81
N GLY A 10 48.52 -15.58 43.34
CA GLY A 10 48.69 -16.12 44.68
C GLY A 10 48.43 -15.12 45.81
N ILE A 11 47.77 -15.62 46.85
CA ILE A 11 47.53 -14.93 48.12
C ILE A 11 48.85 -14.89 48.88
N ARG A 12 49.41 -13.68 49.06
CA ARG A 12 50.59 -13.44 49.91
C ARG A 12 50.12 -13.24 51.34
N GLN A 13 50.46 -14.19 52.21
CA GLN A 13 50.38 -14.05 53.66
C GLN A 13 51.68 -13.42 54.17
N ASP A 14 51.63 -12.18 54.67
CA ASP A 14 52.51 -11.69 55.75
C ASP A 14 52.00 -10.32 56.24
N GLY A 15 51.77 -10.20 57.54
CA GLY A 15 51.26 -8.98 58.19
C GLY A 15 50.61 -9.27 59.54
N SER A 16 51.36 -9.08 60.62
CA SER A 16 50.95 -9.22 62.03
C SER A 16 49.71 -8.37 62.40
N PRO A 17 48.77 -8.87 63.22
CA PRO A 17 47.57 -8.12 63.58
C PRO A 17 47.89 -7.01 64.60
N ILE A 18 47.64 -5.76 64.21
CA ILE A 18 47.53 -4.64 65.16
C ILE A 18 46.17 -4.76 65.85
N LEU A 19 46.17 -5.07 67.14
CA LEU A 19 44.99 -5.11 67.97
C LEU A 19 44.55 -3.67 68.30
N THR A 20 43.80 -3.04 67.39
CA THR A 20 43.09 -1.78 67.68
C THR A 20 41.74 -2.11 68.31
N LEU A 21 41.61 -1.85 69.61
CA LEU A 21 40.31 -1.90 70.31
C LEU A 21 39.42 -0.78 69.78
N LEU A 22 38.49 -1.11 68.89
CA LEU A 22 37.39 -0.24 68.50
C LEU A 22 36.32 -0.23 69.61
N PRO A 23 35.74 0.94 69.94
CA PRO A 23 34.63 1.02 70.87
C PRO A 23 33.42 0.25 70.32
N GLN A 24 32.88 -0.65 71.15
CA GLN A 24 31.66 -1.42 70.88
C GLN A 24 30.44 -0.48 70.95
N GLY A 25 30.18 0.26 69.87
CA GLY A 25 28.94 0.98 69.66
C GLY A 25 27.89 0.07 69.04
N ASN A 26 27.00 -0.50 69.86
CA ASN A 26 25.89 -1.31 69.40
C ASN A 26 24.77 -0.40 68.84
N LEU A 27 24.84 -0.08 67.54
CA LEU A 27 23.75 0.54 66.78
C LEU A 27 23.17 -0.51 65.83
N GLY A 28 22.41 -1.43 66.40
CA GLY A 28 21.62 -2.42 65.66
C GLY A 28 20.40 -1.80 64.99
N THR A 29 20.58 -0.89 64.03
CA THR A 29 19.51 -0.48 63.13
C THR A 29 19.48 -1.48 61.97
N ARG A 30 18.68 -2.53 62.09
CA ARG A 30 18.38 -3.41 60.94
C ARG A 30 17.62 -2.59 59.90
N ILE A 31 18.34 -2.10 58.88
CA ILE A 31 17.71 -1.62 57.65
C ILE A 31 17.20 -2.86 56.91
N GLN A 32 15.90 -3.11 57.02
CA GLN A 32 15.23 -4.14 56.26
C GLN A 32 15.03 -3.57 54.84
N ALA A 33 15.92 -3.93 53.91
CA ALA A 33 15.75 -3.57 52.51
C ALA A 33 14.45 -4.22 51.98
N PRO A 34 13.59 -3.47 51.27
CA PRO A 34 12.38 -4.04 50.69
C PRO A 34 12.77 -5.14 49.69
N SER A 35 12.25 -6.34 49.90
CA SER A 35 12.40 -7.42 48.92
C SER A 35 11.54 -7.07 47.70
N VAL A 36 12.20 -6.74 46.60
CA VAL A 36 11.53 -6.62 45.30
C VAL A 36 11.10 -8.04 44.92
N ARG A 37 9.80 -8.33 45.05
CA ARG A 37 9.23 -9.59 44.56
C ARG A 37 9.43 -9.62 43.05
N GLN A 38 10.33 -10.48 42.58
CA GLN A 38 10.43 -10.80 41.17
C GLN A 38 9.21 -11.64 40.80
N GLY A 39 8.20 -11.01 40.20
CA GLY A 39 7.08 -11.72 39.60
C GLY A 39 7.58 -12.52 38.41
N GLY A 40 7.51 -13.84 38.49
CA GLY A 40 7.77 -14.72 37.36
C GLY A 40 6.59 -14.70 36.39
N PHE A 41 6.89 -14.69 35.09
CA PHE A 41 5.88 -14.82 34.04
C PHE A 41 5.17 -16.17 34.16
N THR A 42 3.84 -16.16 34.17
CA THR A 42 3.06 -17.41 34.19
C THR A 42 3.00 -18.01 32.78
N LEU A 43 2.86 -19.34 32.68
CA LEU A 43 2.66 -20.00 31.38
C LEU A 43 1.40 -19.45 30.67
N LEU A 44 0.36 -19.16 31.45
CA LEU A 44 -0.87 -18.53 30.97
C LEU A 44 -0.61 -17.16 30.33
N GLU A 45 0.28 -16.35 30.89
CA GLU A 45 0.62 -15.03 30.37
C GLU A 45 1.27 -15.14 28.99
N ILE A 46 2.19 -16.07 28.79
CA ILE A 46 2.80 -16.30 27.48
C ILE A 46 1.76 -16.78 26.46
N ILE A 47 0.80 -17.63 26.86
CA ILE A 47 -0.30 -18.05 25.97
C ILE A 47 -1.18 -16.85 25.58
N VAL A 48 -1.57 -16.02 26.55
CA VAL A 48 -2.43 -14.85 26.30
C VAL A 48 -1.72 -13.82 25.43
N VAL A 49 -0.44 -13.55 25.68
CA VAL A 49 0.36 -12.62 24.88
C VAL A 49 0.47 -13.10 23.43
N VAL A 50 0.79 -14.39 23.20
CA VAL A 50 0.87 -14.94 21.83
C VAL A 50 -0.50 -14.90 21.15
N LEU A 51 -1.59 -15.16 21.87
CA LEU A 51 -2.95 -15.03 21.35
C LEU A 51 -3.25 -13.59 20.90
N ILE A 52 -2.94 -12.59 21.74
CA ILE A 52 -3.15 -11.17 21.41
C ILE A 52 -2.30 -10.76 20.21
N ILE A 53 -1.01 -11.14 20.17
CA ILE A 53 -0.12 -10.85 19.04
C ILE A 53 -0.67 -11.48 17.75
N SER A 54 -1.17 -12.72 17.81
CA SER A 54 -1.73 -13.42 16.64
C SER A 54 -3.00 -12.73 16.12
N LEU A 55 -3.89 -12.30 17.02
CA LEU A 55 -5.08 -11.53 16.65
C LEU A 55 -4.72 -10.16 16.05
N MET A 56 -3.76 -9.46 16.64
CA MET A 56 -3.25 -8.20 16.12
C MET A 56 -2.59 -8.38 14.75
N ALA A 57 -1.77 -9.40 14.57
CA ALA A 57 -1.12 -9.72 13.29
C ALA A 57 -2.16 -10.02 12.19
N GLY A 58 -3.21 -10.79 12.52
CA GLY A 58 -4.33 -11.06 11.61
C GLY A 58 -5.10 -9.79 11.21
N ALA A 59 -5.37 -8.89 12.16
CA ALA A 59 -6.06 -7.63 11.89
C ALA A 59 -5.25 -6.67 11.00
N VAL A 60 -3.92 -6.59 11.22
CA VAL A 60 -3.01 -5.76 10.41
C VAL A 60 -2.96 -6.24 8.96
N ALA A 61 -2.92 -7.56 8.72
CA ALA A 61 -2.89 -8.13 7.37
C ALA A 61 -4.12 -7.74 6.54
N GLY A 62 -5.32 -7.76 7.14
CA GLY A 62 -6.55 -7.36 6.46
C GLY A 62 -6.62 -5.87 6.11
N MET A 63 -6.04 -5.01 6.96
CA MET A 63 -6.00 -3.56 6.74
C MET A 63 -4.99 -3.16 5.65
N ALA A 64 -3.81 -3.80 5.63
CA ALA A 64 -2.77 -3.55 4.65
C ALA A 64 -3.25 -3.85 3.21
N TYR A 65 -3.98 -4.95 3.02
CA TYR A 65 -4.54 -5.30 1.72
C TYR A 65 -5.55 -4.25 1.23
N ARG A 66 -6.49 -3.83 2.10
CA ARG A 66 -7.50 -2.82 1.76
C ARG A 66 -6.90 -1.43 1.51
N GLN A 67 -5.81 -1.05 2.16
CA GLN A 67 -5.14 0.22 1.87
C GLN A 67 -4.45 0.19 0.50
N SER A 68 -3.93 -0.97 0.09
CA SER A 68 -3.24 -1.12 -1.19
C SER A 68 -4.17 -0.95 -2.40
N ASP A 69 -5.39 -1.49 -2.36
CA ASP A 69 -6.34 -1.40 -3.48
C ASP A 69 -6.81 0.03 -3.75
N ALA A 70 -7.11 0.81 -2.70
CA ALA A 70 -7.54 2.20 -2.85
C ALA A 70 -6.44 3.08 -3.46
N PHE A 71 -5.20 2.88 -3.00
CA PHE A 71 -4.04 3.59 -3.52
C PHE A 71 -3.78 3.21 -4.98
N ARG A 72 -3.81 1.91 -5.32
CA ARG A 72 -3.64 1.43 -6.70
C ARG A 72 -4.72 1.98 -7.63
N LEU A 73 -5.98 1.96 -7.19
CA LEU A 73 -7.10 2.44 -7.99
C LEU A 73 -7.01 3.96 -8.26
N THR A 74 -6.65 4.74 -7.23
CA THR A 74 -6.46 6.19 -7.38
C THR A 74 -5.27 6.53 -8.27
N LEU A 75 -4.15 5.80 -8.12
CA LEU A 75 -2.98 5.95 -8.98
C LEU A 75 -3.33 5.63 -10.44
N ALA A 76 -4.00 4.49 -10.67
CA ALA A 76 -4.46 4.09 -12.00
C ALA A 76 -5.41 5.13 -12.60
N GLY A 77 -6.38 5.63 -11.83
CA GLY A 77 -7.28 6.69 -12.29
C GLY A 77 -6.55 7.96 -12.72
N ARG A 78 -5.54 8.39 -11.96
CA ARG A 78 -4.70 9.54 -12.35
C ARG A 78 -3.87 9.27 -13.61
N GLN A 79 -3.34 8.06 -13.76
CA GLN A 79 -2.59 7.66 -14.96
C GLN A 79 -3.49 7.63 -16.19
N VAL A 80 -4.67 7.03 -16.10
CA VAL A 80 -5.66 6.99 -17.20
C VAL A 80 -6.13 8.41 -17.54
N TYR A 81 -6.42 9.25 -16.53
CA TYR A 81 -6.74 10.66 -16.75
C TYR A 81 -5.65 11.39 -17.54
N GLY A 82 -4.39 11.25 -17.11
CA GLY A 82 -3.26 11.88 -17.78
C GLY A 82 -3.02 11.33 -19.19
N PHE A 83 -3.26 10.03 -19.39
CA PHE A 83 -3.19 9.38 -20.69
C PHE A 83 -4.24 9.95 -21.66
N LEU A 84 -5.51 9.96 -21.29
CA LEU A 84 -6.60 10.46 -22.11
C LEU A 84 -6.46 11.97 -22.38
N ARG A 85 -6.11 12.77 -21.37
CA ARG A 85 -5.85 14.20 -21.54
C ARG A 85 -4.71 14.46 -22.53
N SER A 86 -3.65 13.65 -22.47
CA SER A 86 -2.53 13.72 -23.42
C SER A 86 -2.94 13.33 -24.83
N ALA A 87 -3.78 12.30 -25.00
CA ALA A 87 -4.29 11.87 -26.29
C ALA A 87 -5.16 12.96 -26.94
N ARG A 88 -6.04 13.61 -26.17
CA ARG A 88 -6.81 14.78 -26.60
C ARG A 88 -5.93 15.95 -27.03
N SER A 89 -4.94 16.30 -26.20
CA SER A 89 -4.01 17.39 -26.54
C SER A 89 -3.26 17.09 -27.84
N PHE A 90 -2.96 15.82 -28.12
CA PHE A 90 -2.35 15.44 -29.38
C PHE A 90 -3.31 15.60 -30.56
N ALA A 91 -4.55 15.12 -30.44
CA ALA A 91 -5.56 15.25 -31.50
C ALA A 91 -5.78 16.72 -31.91
N LEU A 92 -5.83 17.62 -30.91
CA LEU A 92 -5.93 19.07 -31.12
C LEU A 92 -4.72 19.69 -31.82
N LEU A 93 -3.50 19.30 -31.43
CA LEU A 93 -2.28 19.92 -31.94
C LEU A 93 -1.85 19.37 -33.31
N ASP A 94 -2.13 18.10 -33.57
CA ASP A 94 -1.74 17.41 -34.80
C ASP A 94 -2.84 17.44 -35.87
N GLU A 95 -4.02 17.95 -35.52
CA GLU A 95 -5.23 18.00 -36.37
C GLU A 95 -5.66 16.63 -36.91
N ARG A 96 -5.51 15.58 -36.09
CA ARG A 96 -5.87 14.20 -36.44
C ARG A 96 -6.65 13.52 -35.33
N GLU A 97 -7.49 12.56 -35.71
CA GLU A 97 -8.16 11.72 -34.74
C GLU A 97 -7.16 10.90 -33.92
N ASN A 98 -7.45 10.71 -32.64
CA ASN A 98 -6.67 9.84 -31.78
C ASN A 98 -7.56 8.81 -31.04
N PRO A 99 -7.73 7.61 -31.62
CA PRO A 99 -8.41 6.49 -30.98
C PRO A 99 -7.59 5.90 -29.83
N CYS A 100 -8.24 5.70 -28.69
CA CYS A 100 -7.71 5.02 -27.52
C CYS A 100 -8.41 3.67 -27.36
N LEU A 101 -7.61 2.61 -27.26
CA LEU A 101 -8.04 1.22 -27.18
C LEU A 101 -7.57 0.62 -25.86
N TYR A 102 -8.33 -0.35 -25.34
CA TYR A 102 -7.98 -1.13 -24.17
C TYR A 102 -7.95 -2.62 -24.52
N ASP A 103 -6.84 -3.27 -24.20
CA ASP A 103 -6.71 -4.71 -24.28
C ASP A 103 -6.92 -5.31 -22.87
N PRO A 104 -8.01 -6.06 -22.63
CA PRO A 104 -8.28 -6.68 -21.34
C PRO A 104 -7.33 -7.83 -21.00
N ALA A 105 -6.72 -8.50 -21.99
CA ALA A 105 -5.78 -9.60 -21.76
C ALA A 105 -4.45 -9.07 -21.21
N THR A 106 -3.96 -7.95 -21.74
CA THR A 106 -2.70 -7.32 -21.31
C THR A 106 -2.89 -6.19 -20.28
N ARG A 107 -4.13 -5.74 -20.05
CA ARG A 107 -4.49 -4.57 -19.23
C ARG A 107 -3.76 -3.30 -19.68
N GLU A 108 -3.66 -3.12 -20.98
CA GLU A 108 -2.91 -2.03 -21.60
C GLU A 108 -3.86 -1.10 -22.38
N LEU A 109 -3.78 0.19 -22.10
CA LEU A 109 -4.36 1.23 -22.94
C LEU A 109 -3.33 1.66 -23.99
N THR A 110 -3.76 1.74 -25.25
CA THR A 110 -2.94 2.20 -26.37
C THR A 110 -3.68 3.29 -27.13
N GLU A 111 -2.97 4.38 -27.47
CA GLU A 111 -3.48 5.39 -28.39
C GLU A 111 -2.83 5.19 -29.76
N GLN A 112 -3.62 5.30 -30.82
CA GLN A 112 -3.17 4.91 -32.17
C GLN A 112 -2.33 5.97 -32.86
N ALA A 113 -2.41 7.24 -32.45
CA ALA A 113 -1.77 8.33 -33.18
C ALA A 113 -0.24 8.38 -32.99
N ARG A 114 0.28 8.04 -31.80
CA ARG A 114 1.73 7.91 -31.53
C ARG A 114 2.15 6.55 -31.00
N GLY A 115 1.20 5.64 -30.76
CA GLY A 115 1.48 4.34 -30.16
C GLY A 115 1.93 4.41 -28.70
N LYS A 116 1.59 5.49 -27.97
CA LYS A 116 1.80 5.59 -26.52
C LYS A 116 0.94 4.55 -25.82
N ARG A 117 1.55 3.89 -24.84
CA ARG A 117 0.91 2.81 -24.09
C ARG A 117 0.95 3.07 -22.60
N LEU A 118 -0.09 2.61 -21.91
CA LEU A 118 -0.23 2.67 -20.47
C LEU A 118 -0.71 1.32 -19.96
N ARG A 119 0.15 0.62 -19.20
CA ARG A 119 -0.25 -0.59 -18.48
C ARG A 119 -0.87 -0.23 -17.15
N LEU A 120 -2.03 -0.81 -16.86
CA LEU A 120 -2.69 -0.66 -15.57
C LEU A 120 -1.96 -1.49 -14.49
N PRO A 121 -1.89 -1.00 -13.24
CA PRO A 121 -1.34 -1.76 -12.12
C PRO A 121 -2.05 -3.12 -11.92
N ASP A 122 -1.35 -4.08 -11.33
CA ASP A 122 -1.91 -5.39 -11.01
C ASP A 122 -3.12 -5.31 -10.08
N GLY A 123 -4.19 -6.00 -10.48
CA GLY A 123 -5.48 -6.01 -9.79
C GLY A 123 -6.41 -4.84 -10.15
N VAL A 124 -6.00 -3.93 -11.04
CA VAL A 124 -6.86 -2.88 -11.60
C VAL A 124 -7.28 -3.27 -13.01
N ASN A 125 -8.59 -3.18 -13.28
CA ASN A 125 -9.18 -3.44 -14.59
C ASN A 125 -10.08 -2.29 -15.01
N LEU A 126 -10.40 -2.25 -16.30
CA LEU A 126 -11.29 -1.27 -16.92
C LEU A 126 -12.55 -1.98 -17.44
N ALA A 127 -13.71 -1.40 -17.17
CA ALA A 127 -15.01 -1.78 -17.72
C ALA A 127 -15.70 -0.55 -18.33
N TRP A 128 -16.66 -0.79 -19.21
CA TRP A 128 -17.51 0.26 -19.79
C TRP A 128 -18.65 0.60 -18.84
N SER A 129 -18.94 1.89 -18.69
CA SER A 129 -20.10 2.30 -17.91
C SER A 129 -21.35 2.19 -18.78
N GLU A 130 -22.22 1.22 -18.50
CA GLU A 130 -23.50 0.99 -19.22
C GLU A 130 -24.37 2.26 -19.33
N SER A 131 -24.18 3.25 -18.46
CA SER A 131 -24.99 4.47 -18.40
C SER A 131 -24.81 5.43 -19.58
N ALA A 132 -23.90 5.16 -20.52
CA ALA A 132 -23.46 6.18 -21.46
C ALA A 132 -23.53 5.74 -22.95
N GLY A 133 -24.34 4.71 -23.25
CA GLY A 133 -24.90 4.52 -24.60
C GLY A 133 -23.91 4.21 -25.72
N THR A 134 -22.73 3.69 -25.40
CA THR A 134 -21.82 3.12 -26.40
C THR A 134 -22.10 1.63 -26.51
N ALA A 135 -22.27 1.16 -27.74
CA ALA A 135 -22.52 -0.24 -28.08
C ALA A 135 -21.58 -1.18 -27.32
N GLU A 136 -22.12 -2.31 -26.89
CA GLU A 136 -21.34 -3.39 -26.27
C GLU A 136 -20.12 -3.71 -27.13
N PRO A 137 -18.98 -4.07 -26.50
CA PRO A 137 -17.81 -4.45 -27.25
C PRO A 137 -18.13 -5.65 -28.13
N GLU A 138 -18.21 -5.47 -29.45
CA GLU A 138 -18.20 -6.64 -30.33
C GLU A 138 -16.82 -7.29 -30.16
N GLU A 139 -16.83 -8.49 -29.58
CA GLU A 139 -15.66 -9.28 -29.14
C GLU A 139 -14.69 -9.67 -30.27
N ASP A 140 -14.97 -9.30 -31.52
CA ASP A 140 -14.24 -9.73 -32.72
C ASP A 140 -13.16 -8.73 -33.21
N ARG A 141 -12.76 -7.76 -32.39
CA ARG A 141 -11.75 -6.75 -32.77
C ARG A 141 -10.34 -7.18 -32.35
N GLU A 142 -9.52 -7.59 -33.32
CA GLU A 142 -8.07 -7.84 -33.16
C GLU A 142 -7.31 -6.61 -32.62
N GLU A 143 -7.89 -5.42 -32.70
CA GLU A 143 -7.28 -4.14 -32.30
C GLU A 143 -7.59 -3.73 -30.84
N GLY A 144 -8.32 -4.55 -30.08
CA GLY A 144 -8.73 -4.22 -28.70
C GLY A 144 -9.99 -3.36 -28.64
N VAL A 145 -10.43 -3.06 -27.42
CA VAL A 145 -11.75 -2.48 -27.20
C VAL A 145 -11.69 -0.94 -27.14
N PRO A 146 -12.50 -0.20 -27.91
CA PRO A 146 -12.49 1.25 -27.89
C PRO A 146 -12.90 1.82 -26.53
N VAL A 147 -12.05 2.73 -26.02
CA VAL A 147 -12.28 3.48 -24.76
C VAL A 147 -12.77 4.88 -25.04
N ALA A 148 -12.11 5.56 -25.98
CA ALA A 148 -12.43 6.92 -26.38
C ALA A 148 -11.81 7.20 -27.74
N ARG A 149 -12.39 8.13 -28.50
CA ARG A 149 -11.77 8.72 -29.68
C ARG A 149 -11.79 10.23 -29.49
N PHE A 150 -10.65 10.88 -29.67
CA PHE A 150 -10.54 12.34 -29.63
C PHE A 150 -10.39 12.90 -31.03
N TYR A 151 -11.03 14.04 -31.27
CA TYR A 151 -11.07 14.68 -32.58
C TYR A 151 -10.23 15.97 -32.63
N PRO A 152 -9.87 16.43 -33.85
CA PRO A 152 -9.13 17.68 -34.06
C PRO A 152 -9.77 18.94 -33.48
N ASP A 153 -11.09 18.94 -33.30
CA ASP A 153 -11.87 20.04 -32.72
C ASP A 153 -11.92 19.98 -31.17
N GLY A 154 -11.35 18.93 -30.57
CA GLY A 154 -11.31 18.71 -29.13
C GLY A 154 -12.50 17.96 -28.54
N SER A 155 -13.45 17.51 -29.37
CA SER A 155 -14.58 16.65 -29.00
C SER A 155 -14.16 15.20 -28.78
N SER A 156 -15.09 14.35 -28.30
CA SER A 156 -14.84 12.92 -28.16
C SER A 156 -16.10 12.05 -28.25
N ASP A 157 -15.97 10.79 -28.69
CA ASP A 157 -17.07 9.81 -28.69
C ASP A 157 -17.19 9.00 -27.41
N GLY A 158 -16.30 9.26 -26.44
CA GLY A 158 -16.23 8.49 -25.21
C GLY A 158 -17.34 8.87 -24.24
N SER A 159 -17.91 7.85 -23.61
CA SER A 159 -19.07 7.99 -22.72
C SER A 159 -18.72 7.82 -21.24
N GLY A 160 -17.49 7.37 -20.98
CA GLY A 160 -16.88 7.17 -19.68
C GLY A 160 -16.51 5.73 -19.41
N VAL A 161 -15.49 5.52 -18.59
CA VAL A 161 -14.99 4.19 -18.21
C VAL A 161 -14.99 4.02 -16.70
N LEU A 162 -15.18 2.78 -16.25
CA LEU A 162 -15.13 2.39 -14.86
C LEU A 162 -13.82 1.65 -14.61
N LEU A 163 -13.00 2.16 -13.69
CA LEU A 163 -11.87 1.40 -13.17
C LEU A 163 -12.30 0.68 -11.91
N TYR A 164 -11.88 -0.58 -11.75
CA TYR A 164 -12.19 -1.35 -10.54
C TYR A 164 -11.00 -2.15 -10.05
N ALA A 165 -10.90 -2.27 -8.73
CA ALA A 165 -9.92 -3.08 -8.02
C ALA A 165 -10.57 -3.75 -6.80
N GLY A 166 -10.70 -5.07 -6.85
CA GLY A 166 -11.45 -5.82 -5.84
C GLY A 166 -12.92 -5.39 -5.79
N ARG A 167 -13.34 -4.77 -4.67
CA ARG A 167 -14.72 -4.24 -4.46
C ARG A 167 -14.81 -2.72 -4.56
N ARG A 168 -13.79 -2.07 -5.10
CA ARG A 168 -13.75 -0.61 -5.26
C ARG A 168 -13.80 -0.24 -6.72
N GLU A 169 -14.46 0.87 -6.97
CA GLU A 169 -14.73 1.38 -8.31
C GLU A 169 -14.41 2.89 -8.36
N LEU A 170 -14.00 3.34 -9.53
CA LEU A 170 -13.63 4.72 -9.81
C LEU A 170 -14.10 5.05 -11.22
N ARG A 171 -14.97 6.05 -11.34
CA ARG A 171 -15.55 6.43 -12.63
C ARG A 171 -14.75 7.54 -13.28
N LEU A 172 -14.44 7.38 -14.55
CA LEU A 172 -13.91 8.43 -15.41
C LEU A 172 -15.01 8.79 -16.40
N SER A 173 -15.51 10.01 -16.32
CA SER A 173 -16.53 10.52 -17.23
C SER A 173 -15.86 11.34 -18.33
N LEU A 174 -16.32 11.16 -19.57
CA LEU A 174 -15.88 11.91 -20.75
C LEU A 174 -17.05 12.78 -21.21
N ASP A 175 -16.78 14.08 -21.42
CA ASP A 175 -17.75 14.99 -22.01
C ASP A 175 -17.64 14.89 -23.54
N PRO A 176 -18.69 14.46 -24.26
CA PRO A 176 -18.57 14.24 -25.69
C PRO A 176 -18.40 15.53 -26.50
N VAL A 177 -18.89 16.66 -25.99
CA VAL A 177 -18.84 17.95 -26.69
C VAL A 177 -17.47 18.60 -26.48
N PHE A 178 -16.99 18.60 -25.25
CA PHE A 178 -15.76 19.33 -24.90
C PHE A 178 -14.51 18.42 -24.80
N GLY A 179 -14.69 17.10 -24.86
CA GLY A 179 -13.64 16.10 -24.66
C GLY A 179 -13.04 16.12 -23.25
N TRP A 180 -13.73 16.70 -22.27
CA TRP A 180 -13.20 16.84 -20.92
C TRP A 180 -13.24 15.51 -20.18
N VAL A 181 -12.11 15.13 -19.60
CA VAL A 181 -12.02 13.97 -18.71
C VAL A 181 -12.30 14.45 -17.29
N ARG A 182 -13.22 13.79 -16.57
CA ARG A 182 -13.47 14.02 -15.15
C ARG A 182 -13.29 12.73 -14.37
N LEU A 183 -12.62 12.83 -13.22
CA LEU A 183 -12.43 11.72 -12.30
C LEU A 183 -13.43 11.86 -11.16
N GLU A 184 -14.39 10.94 -11.09
CA GLU A 184 -15.40 10.91 -10.04
C GLU A 184 -15.22 9.64 -9.22
N MET A 185 -14.82 9.82 -7.96
CA MET A 185 -14.88 8.74 -6.97
C MET A 185 -16.35 8.53 -6.63
N GLN A 186 -16.90 7.40 -7.04
CA GLN A 186 -18.24 7.03 -6.58
C GLN A 186 -18.14 6.65 -5.11
N PRO A 187 -18.85 7.36 -4.20
CA PRO A 187 -18.91 6.95 -2.81
C PRO A 187 -19.56 5.57 -2.77
N GLN A 188 -18.91 4.63 -2.08
CA GLN A 188 -19.44 3.29 -1.87
C GLN A 188 -20.79 3.44 -1.15
N GLY A 189 -21.89 3.16 -1.87
CA GLY A 189 -23.24 3.36 -1.37
C GLY A 189 -23.54 2.47 -0.18
N ALA A 190 -24.11 3.07 0.86
CA ALA A 190 -24.82 2.37 1.92
C ALA A 190 -25.92 1.48 1.30
N GLY A 191 -25.78 0.17 1.49
CA GLY A 191 -26.80 -0.84 1.23
C GLY A 191 -26.89 -1.73 2.44
#